data_AF-A0A2V9ZWH3-F1
#
_entry.id   AF-A0A2V9ZWH3-F1
#
_cell.length_a   1.000
_cell.length_b   1.000
_cell.length_c   1.000
_cell.angle_alpha   90.00
_cell.angle_beta   90.00
_cell.angle_gamma   90.00
#
_symmetry.space_group_name_H-M   'P 1'
#
loop_
_entity.id
_entity.type
_entity.pdbx_description
1 polymer ?
#
loop_
_entity_poly.entity_id
_entity_poly.type
_entity_poly.pdbx_seq_one_letter_code
_entity_poly.pdbx_strand_id
1 'polypeptide(L)' 'MAHLDGLNLSRAWMLEGVAADLQKNDKRLPSIMAAAEAHRRAGLAAVTGKHYEGGHWLGSFAVYLVTKRGISPY' A
#
# COMPACT_ATOMS: atom_id res chain seq x y z
N MET A 1 -3.20 -5.83 17.45
CA MET A 1 -2.14 -4.92 16.95
C MET A 1 -1.89 -5.16 15.46
N ALA A 2 -1.66 -6.40 15.00
CA ALA A 2 -1.50 -6.77 13.58
C ALA A 2 -2.55 -6.21 12.59
N HIS A 3 -3.78 -5.95 13.04
CA HIS A 3 -4.86 -5.38 12.22
C HIS A 3 -4.59 -3.92 11.80
N LEU A 4 -3.95 -3.12 12.67
CA LEU A 4 -3.59 -1.73 12.35
C LEU A 4 -2.40 -1.68 11.38
N ASP A 5 -1.53 -2.68 11.41
CA ASP A 5 -0.36 -2.79 10.55
C ASP A 5 -0.78 -3.18 9.13
N GLY A 6 -1.67 -4.17 9.01
CA GLY A 6 -2.32 -4.52 7.74
C GLY A 6 -3.11 -3.35 7.15
N LEU A 7 -3.78 -2.55 7.97
CA LEU A 7 -4.46 -1.33 7.53
C LEU A 7 -3.49 -0.27 6.98
N ASN A 8 -2.34 -0.07 7.61
CA ASN A 8 -1.31 0.83 7.11
C ASN A 8 -0.76 0.37 5.76
N LEU A 9 -0.46 -0.92 5.61
CA LEU A 9 0.00 -1.46 4.32
C LEU A 9 -1.07 -1.34 3.21
N SER A 10 -2.34 -1.61 3.54
CA SER A 10 -3.46 -1.43 2.61
C SER A 10 -3.60 0.02 2.14
N ARG A 11 -3.47 0.99 3.06
CA ARG A 11 -3.50 2.42 2.71
C ARG A 11 -2.34 2.85 1.83
N ALA A 12 -1.12 2.39 2.13
CA ALA A 12 0.04 2.66 1.29
C ALA A 12 -0.20 2.17 -0.14
N TRP A 13 -0.66 0.91 -0.28
CA TRP A 13 -0.97 0.32 -1.57
C TRP A 13 -2.05 1.07 -2.36
N MET A 14 -3.15 1.45 -1.70
CA MET A 14 -4.22 2.22 -2.34
C MET A 14 -3.73 3.60 -2.82
N LEU A 15 -2.91 4.28 -2.02
CA LEU A 15 -2.38 5.60 -2.38
C LEU A 15 -1.41 5.53 -3.57
N GLU A 16 -0.57 4.49 -3.63
CA GLU A 16 0.28 4.22 -4.80
C GLU A 16 -0.56 3.92 -6.05
N GLY A 17 -1.66 3.17 -5.91
CA GLY A 17 -2.61 2.91 -7.00
C GLY A 17 -3.25 4.20 -7.54
N VAL A 18 -3.72 5.08 -6.64
CA VAL A 18 -4.24 6.39 -7.03
C VAL A 18 -3.16 7.22 -7.73
N ALA A 19 -1.94 7.25 -7.21
CA ALA A 19 -0.84 8.00 -7.83
C ALA A 19 -0.50 7.50 -9.23
N ALA A 20 -0.62 6.20 -9.49
CA ALA A 20 -0.31 5.59 -10.79
C ALA A 20 -1.24 6.06 -11.91
N ASP A 21 -2.48 6.40 -11.60
CA ASP A 21 -3.48 6.87 -12.57
C ASP A 21 -3.48 8.40 -12.76
N LEU A 22 -2.72 9.14 -11.94
CA LEU A 22 -2.59 10.59 -12.08
C LEU A 22 -1.61 10.94 -13.21
N GLN A 23 -1.86 12.09 -13.85
CA GLN A 23 -0.89 12.69 -14.77
C GLN A 23 0.43 12.96 -14.06
N LYS A 24 1.56 12.77 -14.73
CA LYS A 24 2.92 12.85 -14.15
C LYS A 24 3.24 14.20 -13.46
N ASN A 25 2.52 15.24 -13.82
CA ASN A 25 2.64 16.61 -13.36
C ASN A 25 1.47 17.05 -12.47
N ASP A 26 0.64 16.11 -12.00
CA ASP A 26 -0.45 16.39 -11.06
C ASP A 26 0.14 16.86 -9.72
N LYS A 27 -0.27 18.07 -9.30
CA LYS A 27 0.19 18.74 -8.08
C LYS A 27 -0.06 17.94 -6.79
N ARG A 28 -0.93 16.94 -6.81
CA ARG A 28 -1.25 16.09 -5.65
C ARG A 28 -0.24 14.97 -5.46
N LEU A 29 0.51 14.58 -6.49
CA LEU A 29 1.47 13.48 -6.45
C LEU A 29 2.43 13.55 -5.26
N PRO A 30 3.08 14.70 -4.95
CA PRO A 30 4.00 14.77 -3.80
C PRO A 30 3.32 14.44 -2.47
N SER A 31 2.11 14.96 -2.24
CA SER A 31 1.35 14.70 -1.00
C SER A 31 0.89 13.24 -0.89
N ILE A 32 0.42 12.65 -2.00
CA ILE A 32 -0.05 11.27 -2.04
C ILE A 32 1.12 10.30 -1.78
N MET A 33 2.25 10.53 -2.43
CA MET A 33 3.45 9.71 -2.26
C MET A 33 4.03 9.83 -0.84
N ALA A 34 4.01 11.03 -0.25
CA ALA A 34 4.45 11.22 1.13
C ALA A 34 3.56 10.46 2.14
N ALA A 35 2.24 10.48 1.94
CA ALA A 35 1.30 9.73 2.77
C ALA A 35 1.46 8.21 2.59
N ALA A 36 1.65 7.74 1.35
CA ALA A 36 1.92 6.33 1.06
C ALA A 36 3.17 5.84 1.79
N GLU A 37 4.26 6.61 1.73
CA GLU A 37 5.52 6.27 2.39
C GLU A 37 5.39 6.24 3.92
N ALA A 38 4.66 7.19 4.51
CA ALA A 38 4.41 7.21 5.95
C ALA A 38 3.66 5.94 6.41
N HIS A 39 2.62 5.55 5.69
CA HIS A 39 1.87 4.34 5.97
C HIS A 39 2.71 3.06 5.75
N ARG A 40 3.51 3.01 4.67
CA ARG A 40 4.42 1.89 4.40
C ARG A 40 5.40 1.68 5.54
N ARG A 41 6.06 2.76 5.99
CA ARG A 41 7.00 2.70 7.12
C ARG A 41 6.33 2.23 8.41
N ALA A 42 5.15 2.76 8.73
CA ALA A 42 4.41 2.38 9.92
C ALA A 42 4.00 0.90 9.88
N GLY A 43 3.48 0.42 8.75
CA GLY A 43 3.09 -0.97 8.58
C GLY A 43 4.28 -1.93 8.63
N LEU A 44 5.40 -1.61 7.98
CA LEU A 44 6.59 -2.46 7.95
C LEU A 44 7.32 -2.53 9.29
N ALA A 45 7.42 -1.41 10.03
CA ALA A 45 8.03 -1.40 11.34
C ALA A 45 7.36 -2.39 12.30
N ALA A 46 6.03 -2.50 12.22
CA ALA A 46 5.27 -3.42 13.05
C ALA A 46 5.39 -4.89 12.61
N VAL A 47 5.56 -5.16 11.30
CA VAL A 47 5.76 -6.53 10.78
C VAL A 47 7.10 -7.14 11.22
N THR A 48 8.13 -6.33 11.47
CA THR A 48 9.43 -6.82 11.98
C THR A 48 9.39 -7.25 13.45
N GLY A 49 8.31 -6.96 14.17
CA GLY A 49 8.11 -7.33 15.59
C GLY A 49 7.51 -8.71 15.80
N LYS A 50 8.28 -9.79 15.59
CA LYS A 50 8.19 -11.17 16.15
C LYS A 50 6.85 -11.92 16.36
N HIS A 51 5.67 -11.40 16.00
CA HIS A 51 4.39 -12.09 16.21
C HIS A 51 3.57 -12.11 14.92
N TYR A 52 3.79 -13.18 14.16
CA TYR A 52 3.09 -13.53 12.92
C TYR A 52 1.68 -14.05 13.24
N GLU A 53 0.70 -13.15 13.32
CA GLU A 53 -0.73 -13.52 13.42
C GLU A 53 -1.60 -12.68 12.47
N GLY A 54 -1.24 -12.67 11.17
CA GLY A 54 -1.95 -11.91 10.15
C GLY A 54 -2.00 -12.56 8.76
N GLY A 55 -1.80 -13.88 8.66
CA GLY A 55 -1.59 -14.60 7.40
C GLY A 55 -2.81 -14.81 6.49
N HIS A 56 -3.98 -14.21 6.76
CA HIS A 56 -5.22 -14.60 6.07
C HIS A 56 -5.83 -13.54 5.14
N TRP A 57 -5.39 -12.28 5.16
CA TRP A 57 -5.95 -11.23 4.28
C TRP A 57 -4.91 -10.51 3.41
N LEU A 58 -3.63 -10.82 3.58
CA LEU A 58 -2.51 -10.16 2.88
C LEU A 58 -2.26 -10.73 1.46
N GLY A 59 -2.59 -12.01 1.23
CA GLY A 59 -2.31 -12.69 -0.04
C GLY A 59 -3.08 -12.09 -1.23
N SER A 60 -4.35 -11.73 -1.03
CA SER A 60 -5.19 -11.21 -2.11
C SER A 60 -4.71 -9.84 -2.62
N PHE A 61 -4.29 -8.95 -1.73
CA PHE A 61 -3.75 -7.65 -2.11
C PHE A 61 -2.34 -7.73 -2.70
N ALA A 62 -1.50 -8.66 -2.20
CA ALA A 62 -0.20 -8.91 -2.79
C ALA A 62 -0.31 -9.39 -4.25
N VAL A 63 -1.32 -10.22 -4.58
CA VAL A 63 -1.58 -10.62 -5.97
C VAL A 63 -1.99 -9.41 -6.82
N TYR A 64 -2.97 -8.61 -6.39
CA TYR A 64 -3.36 -7.41 -7.15
C TYR A 64 -2.20 -6.42 -7.36
N LEU A 65 -1.36 -6.23 -6.34
CA LEU A 65 -0.16 -5.38 -6.41
C LEU A 65 0.89 -5.93 -7.37
N VAL A 66 1.23 -7.22 -7.27
CA VAL A 66 2.28 -7.84 -8.12
C VAL A 66 1.81 -8.00 -9.56
N THR A 67 0.53 -8.31 -9.80
CA THR A 67 0.02 -8.58 -11.14
C THR A 67 -0.55 -7.34 -11.84
N LYS A 68 -0.66 -6.19 -11.15
CA LYS A 68 -1.33 -4.98 -11.64
C LYS A 68 -2.72 -5.24 -12.24
N ARG A 69 -3.43 -6.25 -11.73
CA ARG A 69 -4.69 -6.69 -12.34
C ARG A 69 -5.78 -5.67 -12.03
N GLY A 70 -6.41 -5.12 -13.07
CA GLY A 70 -7.38 -4.02 -12.96
C GLY A 70 -6.83 -2.65 -13.32
N ILE A 71 -5.52 -2.52 -13.58
CA ILE A 71 -4.91 -1.31 -14.14
C ILE A 71 -4.75 -1.56 -15.65
N SER A 72 -5.56 -0.90 -16.47
CA SER A 72 -5.48 -1.03 -17.93
C SER A 72 -4.26 -0.26 -18.43
N PRO A 73 -3.36 -0.87 -19.22
CA PRO A 73 -2.42 -0.10 -20.00
C PRO A 73 -3.20 0.53 -21.15
N TYR A 74 -3.13 1.86 -21.26
CA TYR A 74 -3.42 2.51 -22.53
C TYR A 74 -2.37 2.13 -23.57
#